data_AF-A0A1C4TMB2-F1
#
_entry.id   AF-A0A1C4TMB2-F1
#
_cell.length_a   1.000
_cell.length_b   1.000
_cell.length_c   1.000
_cell.angle_alpha   90.00
_cell.angle_beta   90.00
_cell.angle_gamma   90.00
#
_symmetry.space_group_name_H-M   'P 1'
#
loop_
_entity.id
_entity.type
_entity.pdbx_description
1 polymer ?
#
loop_
_entity_poly.entity_id
_entity_poly.type
_entity_poly.pdbx_seq_one_letter_code
_entity_poly.pdbx_strand_id
1 'polypeptide(L)'
;HRTMTAAGYPAGSEFLWPYHHQYYWDLTQRIYREELDPAFDGATEAGTPFCTPGTPACDADYAYAERPDEVRDAVARIALTGRIGKPLISFHGTLDVLLPISRTSDTYARMVRKEGRGALHRYYRVEGGTHVDSLVDTFPERLRPLVPCHRSATEALERWLDDGRRPPASRTLKLPAKATPAERLARCPLDG
;
A
#
# COMPACT_ATOMS: atom_id res chain seq x y z
N HIS A 1 -12.56 7.35 -14.01
CA HIS A 1 -12.30 8.20 -12.82
C HIS A 1 -13.18 7.83 -11.62
N ARG A 2 -14.50 8.10 -11.61
CA ARG A 2 -15.38 7.85 -10.45
C ARG A 2 -15.32 6.42 -9.88
N THR A 3 -15.28 5.40 -10.73
CA THR A 3 -15.19 3.99 -10.29
C THR A 3 -13.90 3.72 -9.53
N MET A 4 -12.77 4.23 -10.03
CA MET A 4 -11.45 4.07 -9.40
C MET A 4 -11.41 4.76 -8.03
N THR A 5 -11.91 6.00 -7.94
CA THR A 5 -11.92 6.72 -6.66
C THR A 5 -12.87 6.07 -5.65
N ALA A 6 -14.01 5.52 -6.09
CA ALA A 6 -14.90 4.72 -5.25
C ALA A 6 -14.23 3.42 -4.75
N ALA A 7 -13.41 2.77 -5.60
CA ALA A 7 -12.60 1.61 -5.21
C ALA A 7 -11.51 1.96 -4.18
N GLY A 8 -11.17 3.24 -4.04
CA GLY A 8 -10.27 3.76 -3.01
C GLY A 8 -8.98 4.36 -3.55
N TYR A 9 -8.79 4.35 -4.87
CA TYR A 9 -7.64 4.97 -5.53
C TYR A 9 -7.66 6.50 -5.28
N PRO A 10 -6.52 7.12 -4.89
CA PRO A 10 -6.48 8.53 -4.54
C PRO A 10 -6.87 9.44 -5.72
N ALA A 11 -7.75 10.41 -5.51
CA ALA A 11 -8.01 11.44 -6.52
C ALA A 11 -6.74 12.27 -6.78
N GLY A 12 -6.48 12.63 -8.05
CA GLY A 12 -5.26 13.34 -8.45
C GLY A 12 -4.08 12.41 -8.77
N SER A 13 -4.24 11.09 -8.62
CA SER A 13 -3.23 10.09 -8.95
C SER A 13 -3.32 9.55 -10.39
N GLU A 14 -4.19 10.12 -11.23
CA GLU A 14 -4.49 9.61 -12.58
C GLU A 14 -3.25 9.51 -13.47
N PHE A 15 -2.28 10.39 -13.25
CA PHE A 15 -1.00 10.38 -13.96
C PHE A 15 -0.16 9.12 -13.71
N LEU A 16 -0.42 8.39 -12.62
CA LEU A 16 0.23 7.13 -12.28
C LEU A 16 -0.47 5.91 -12.89
N TRP A 17 -1.75 6.04 -13.28
CA TRP A 17 -2.58 4.88 -13.66
C TRP A 17 -2.08 4.16 -14.91
N PRO A 18 -1.66 4.83 -16.00
CA PRO A 18 -1.17 4.11 -17.20
C PRO A 18 0.04 3.23 -16.89
N TYR A 19 0.99 3.75 -16.11
CA TYR A 19 2.17 3.01 -15.70
C TYR A 19 1.80 1.80 -14.83
N HIS A 20 0.94 1.99 -13.82
CA HIS A 20 0.58 0.89 -12.94
C HIS A 20 -0.30 -0.14 -13.63
N HIS A 21 -1.20 0.27 -14.53
CA HIS A 21 -1.94 -0.65 -15.39
C HIS A 21 -0.96 -1.52 -16.18
N GLN A 22 0.00 -0.90 -16.88
CA GLN A 22 0.95 -1.59 -17.75
C GLN A 22 1.90 -2.54 -17.01
N TYR A 23 2.35 -2.19 -15.80
CA TYR A 23 3.45 -2.92 -15.14
C TYR A 23 3.04 -3.65 -13.85
N TYR A 24 1.95 -3.26 -13.20
CA TYR A 24 1.64 -3.73 -11.86
C TYR A 24 0.25 -4.34 -11.71
N TRP A 25 -0.83 -3.69 -12.15
CA TRP A 25 -2.20 -4.10 -11.81
C TRP A 25 -2.55 -5.49 -12.35
N ASP A 26 -2.46 -5.68 -13.66
CA ASP A 26 -2.76 -6.97 -14.30
C ASP A 26 -1.87 -8.09 -13.76
N LEU A 27 -0.55 -7.83 -13.73
CA LEU A 27 0.45 -8.79 -13.25
C LEU A 27 0.18 -9.22 -11.80
N THR A 28 -0.01 -8.24 -10.92
CA THR A 28 -0.21 -8.49 -9.48
C THR A 28 -1.52 -9.25 -9.27
N GLN A 29 -2.59 -8.84 -9.95
CA GLN A 29 -3.88 -9.49 -9.81
C GLN A 29 -3.81 -10.96 -10.26
N ARG A 30 -3.21 -11.24 -11.42
CA ARG A 30 -3.03 -12.61 -11.91
C ARG A 30 -2.24 -13.48 -10.94
N ILE A 31 -1.08 -13.00 -10.48
CA ILE A 31 -0.23 -13.76 -9.56
C ILE A 31 -0.98 -14.09 -8.26
N TYR A 32 -1.53 -13.09 -7.57
CA TYR A 32 -2.18 -13.36 -6.28
C TYR A 32 -3.49 -14.13 -6.43
N ARG A 33 -4.22 -13.94 -7.54
CA ARG A 33 -5.40 -14.73 -7.84
C ARG A 33 -5.03 -16.19 -8.06
N GLU A 34 -3.98 -16.48 -8.84
CA GLU A 34 -3.48 -17.84 -9.07
C GLU A 34 -3.09 -18.54 -7.76
N GLU A 35 -2.31 -17.85 -6.92
CA GLU A 35 -1.83 -18.40 -5.65
C GLU A 35 -2.97 -18.70 -4.65
N LEU A 36 -4.05 -17.91 -4.68
CA LEU A 36 -5.16 -18.00 -3.72
C LEU A 36 -6.36 -18.79 -4.25
N ASP A 37 -6.54 -18.86 -5.56
CA ASP A 37 -7.60 -19.56 -6.29
C ASP A 37 -7.06 -20.18 -7.59
N PRO A 38 -6.22 -21.24 -7.47
CA PRO A 38 -5.61 -21.91 -8.63
C PRO A 38 -6.62 -22.63 -9.52
N ALA A 39 -7.88 -22.76 -9.09
CA ALA A 39 -8.93 -23.38 -9.88
C ALA A 39 -9.63 -22.39 -10.84
N PHE A 40 -9.35 -21.09 -10.74
CA PHE A 40 -10.10 -20.06 -11.49
C PHE A 40 -9.95 -20.16 -13.00
N ASP A 41 -8.73 -20.37 -13.52
CA ASP A 41 -8.44 -20.52 -14.95
C ASP A 41 -7.91 -21.92 -15.33
N GLY A 42 -7.94 -22.84 -14.36
CA GLY A 42 -7.62 -24.26 -14.53
C GLY A 42 -6.21 -24.47 -15.06
N ALA A 43 -6.10 -25.14 -16.20
CA ALA A 43 -4.80 -25.48 -16.79
C ALA A 43 -4.11 -24.31 -17.52
N THR A 44 -4.74 -23.12 -17.58
CA THR A 44 -4.13 -21.96 -18.25
C THR A 44 -2.89 -21.50 -17.50
N GLU A 45 -2.93 -21.57 -16.15
CA GLU A 45 -1.93 -21.09 -15.20
C GLU A 45 -1.49 -19.63 -15.44
N ALA A 46 -1.53 -18.79 -14.40
CA ALA A 46 -1.12 -17.39 -14.46
C ALA A 46 -1.98 -16.47 -15.35
N GLY A 47 -3.18 -16.88 -15.75
CA GLY A 47 -4.17 -16.05 -16.43
C GLY A 47 -3.80 -15.58 -17.84
N THR A 48 -4.69 -14.77 -18.42
CA THR A 48 -4.45 -14.10 -19.71
C THR A 48 -4.06 -12.64 -19.47
N PRO A 49 -2.82 -12.22 -19.75
CA PRO A 49 -2.40 -10.84 -19.55
C PRO A 49 -3.29 -9.85 -20.31
N PHE A 50 -3.79 -8.84 -19.61
CA PHE A 50 -4.65 -7.79 -20.15
C PHE A 50 -5.88 -8.33 -20.88
N CYS A 51 -6.47 -9.41 -20.36
CA CYS A 51 -7.72 -9.94 -20.91
C CYS A 51 -8.81 -8.87 -20.99
N THR A 52 -9.59 -8.91 -22.06
CA THR A 52 -10.74 -8.03 -22.21
C THR A 52 -11.85 -8.50 -21.26
N PRO A 53 -12.46 -7.62 -20.44
CA PRO A 53 -13.61 -7.97 -19.62
C PRO A 53 -14.71 -8.68 -20.42
N GLY A 54 -15.29 -9.73 -19.86
CA GLY A 54 -16.21 -10.67 -20.50
C GLY A 54 -15.53 -11.89 -21.14
N THR A 55 -14.19 -11.93 -21.19
CA THR A 55 -13.46 -13.13 -21.62
C THR A 55 -13.58 -14.21 -20.53
N PRO A 56 -13.78 -15.51 -20.87
CA PRO A 56 -13.80 -16.58 -19.88
C PRO A 56 -12.55 -16.58 -18.99
N ALA A 57 -12.76 -16.70 -17.67
CA ALA A 57 -11.69 -16.65 -16.67
C ALA A 57 -10.79 -15.40 -16.76
N CYS A 58 -11.36 -14.25 -17.12
CA CYS A 58 -10.62 -13.00 -17.12
C CYS A 58 -10.45 -12.46 -15.70
N ASP A 59 -9.20 -12.17 -15.31
CA ASP A 59 -8.88 -11.56 -14.02
C ASP A 59 -9.61 -10.24 -13.80
N ALA A 60 -9.80 -9.43 -14.84
CA ALA A 60 -10.53 -8.16 -14.72
C ALA A 60 -11.99 -8.33 -14.20
N ASP A 61 -12.58 -9.52 -14.35
CA ASP A 61 -13.92 -9.87 -13.88
C ASP A 61 -13.90 -10.68 -12.57
N TYR A 62 -12.74 -10.88 -11.95
CA TYR A 62 -12.59 -11.70 -10.75
C TYR A 62 -13.32 -11.09 -9.54
N ALA A 63 -14.44 -11.71 -9.16
CA ALA A 63 -15.23 -11.32 -8.00
C ALA A 63 -14.88 -12.16 -6.76
N TYR A 64 -13.92 -11.71 -5.94
CA TYR A 64 -13.46 -12.43 -4.74
C TYR A 64 -14.60 -12.87 -3.79
N ALA A 65 -15.65 -12.06 -3.65
CA ALA A 65 -16.78 -12.36 -2.77
C ALA A 65 -17.63 -13.55 -3.24
N GLU A 66 -17.58 -13.90 -4.53
CA GLU A 66 -18.37 -14.98 -5.15
C GLU A 66 -17.61 -16.30 -5.22
N ARG A 67 -16.35 -16.32 -4.77
CA ARG A 67 -15.48 -17.49 -4.84
C ARG A 67 -15.86 -18.55 -3.80
N PRO A 68 -15.44 -19.82 -3.97
CA PRO A 68 -15.67 -20.88 -2.97
C PRO A 68 -15.04 -20.58 -1.60
N ASP A 69 -15.49 -21.27 -0.56
CA ASP A 69 -15.01 -21.08 0.82
C ASP A 69 -13.50 -21.37 0.93
N GLU A 70 -12.99 -22.32 0.16
CA GLU A 70 -11.59 -22.72 0.15
C GLU A 70 -10.65 -21.54 -0.19
N VAL A 71 -11.10 -20.63 -1.04
CA VAL A 71 -10.36 -19.40 -1.41
C VAL A 71 -10.33 -18.44 -0.23
N ARG A 72 -11.45 -18.27 0.48
CA ARG A 72 -11.51 -17.46 1.71
C ARG A 72 -10.64 -18.06 2.81
N ASP A 73 -10.64 -19.38 2.95
CA ASP A 73 -9.78 -20.09 3.90
C ASP A 73 -8.29 -19.91 3.56
N ALA A 74 -7.93 -19.90 2.27
CA ALA A 74 -6.58 -19.59 1.82
C ALA A 74 -6.14 -18.19 2.23
N VAL A 75 -6.98 -17.17 1.97
CA VAL A 75 -6.72 -15.80 2.41
C VAL A 75 -6.66 -15.69 3.93
N ALA A 76 -7.54 -16.36 4.65
CA ALA A 76 -7.61 -16.31 6.11
C ALA A 76 -6.30 -16.79 6.78
N ARG A 77 -5.60 -17.76 6.18
CA ARG A 77 -4.30 -18.24 6.69
C ARG A 77 -3.20 -17.19 6.67
N ILE A 78 -3.26 -16.24 5.74
CA ILE A 78 -2.24 -15.18 5.58
C ILE A 78 -2.73 -13.79 6.00
N ALA A 79 -4.01 -13.68 6.39
CA ALA A 79 -4.61 -12.42 6.76
C ALA A 79 -3.94 -11.81 7.99
N LEU A 80 -3.64 -10.51 7.90
CA LEU A 80 -3.16 -9.74 9.04
C LEU A 80 -4.26 -9.68 10.12
N THR A 81 -3.89 -9.81 11.39
CA THR A 81 -4.86 -9.75 12.51
C THR A 81 -4.84 -8.43 13.27
N GLY A 82 -3.80 -7.62 13.08
CA GLY A 82 -3.56 -6.42 13.90
C GLY A 82 -3.01 -6.71 15.31
N ARG A 83 -2.90 -7.99 15.71
CA ARG A 83 -2.36 -8.41 17.01
C ARG A 83 -0.83 -8.35 17.06
N ILE A 84 -0.28 -7.16 16.85
CA ILE A 84 1.17 -6.94 16.94
C ILE A 84 1.67 -7.15 18.38
N GLY A 85 2.82 -7.82 18.50
CA GLY A 85 3.47 -8.09 19.78
C GLY A 85 4.69 -7.22 20.08
N LYS A 86 5.15 -6.43 19.10
CA LYS A 86 6.35 -5.59 19.20
C LYS A 86 6.06 -4.20 18.63
N PRO A 87 6.87 -3.18 18.99
CA PRO A 87 6.84 -1.89 18.33
C PRO A 87 6.88 -2.03 16.79
N LEU A 88 5.95 -1.35 16.12
CA LEU A 88 5.83 -1.31 14.67
C LEU A 88 5.68 0.14 14.21
N ILE A 89 6.49 0.53 13.24
CA ILE A 89 6.31 1.76 12.49
C ILE A 89 5.91 1.40 11.07
N SER A 90 4.75 1.87 10.63
CA SER A 90 4.28 1.75 9.25
C SER A 90 4.29 3.14 8.61
N PHE A 91 4.75 3.25 7.37
CA PHE A 91 4.55 4.43 6.54
C PHE A 91 3.99 4.01 5.18
N HIS A 92 3.14 4.85 4.59
CA HIS A 92 2.46 4.54 3.32
C HIS A 92 2.19 5.84 2.56
N GLY A 93 2.52 5.86 1.27
CA GLY A 93 2.28 7.00 0.38
C GLY A 93 0.79 7.30 0.14
N THR A 94 0.39 8.58 0.20
CA THR A 94 -1.02 8.95 -0.02
C THR A 94 -1.48 8.85 -1.48
N LEU A 95 -0.54 8.69 -2.42
CA LEU A 95 -0.76 8.48 -3.85
C LEU A 95 -0.43 7.05 -4.29
N ASP A 96 -0.32 6.10 -3.36
CA ASP A 96 -0.16 4.68 -3.71
C ASP A 96 -1.40 4.20 -4.49
N VAL A 97 -1.16 3.85 -5.75
CA VAL A 97 -2.17 3.31 -6.67
C VAL A 97 -1.95 1.83 -6.96
N LEU A 98 -1.01 1.14 -6.32
CA LEU A 98 -0.98 -0.33 -6.36
C LEU A 98 -1.82 -0.91 -5.21
N LEU A 99 -1.65 -0.35 -4.02
CA LEU A 99 -2.29 -0.79 -2.78
C LEU A 99 -2.99 0.38 -2.08
N PRO A 100 -4.12 0.89 -2.60
CA PRO A 100 -4.72 2.13 -2.12
C PRO A 100 -4.82 2.22 -0.60
N ILE A 101 -4.13 3.21 -0.04
CA ILE A 101 -3.90 3.36 1.41
C ILE A 101 -5.17 3.26 2.27
N SER A 102 -6.30 3.75 1.73
CA SER A 102 -7.62 3.75 2.36
C SER A 102 -8.19 2.35 2.59
N ARG A 103 -7.83 1.40 1.71
CA ARG A 103 -8.24 0.00 1.75
C ARG A 103 -7.22 -0.88 2.49
N THR A 104 -5.96 -0.48 2.51
CA THR A 104 -4.84 -1.28 3.03
C THR A 104 -4.36 -0.79 4.40
N SER A 105 -3.35 0.07 4.47
CA SER A 105 -2.71 0.46 5.73
C SER A 105 -3.62 1.23 6.67
N ASP A 106 -4.59 2.01 6.17
CA ASP A 106 -5.60 2.62 7.04
C ASP A 106 -6.45 1.57 7.75
N THR A 107 -6.81 0.49 7.03
CA THR A 107 -7.53 -0.65 7.59
C THR A 107 -6.68 -1.37 8.61
N TYR A 108 -5.43 -1.67 8.28
CA TYR A 108 -4.53 -2.35 9.21
C TYR A 108 -4.29 -1.54 10.48
N ALA A 109 -4.08 -0.23 10.38
CA ALA A 109 -3.94 0.66 11.54
C ALA A 109 -5.21 0.65 12.42
N ARG A 110 -6.41 0.56 11.83
CA ARG A 110 -7.67 0.37 12.59
C ARG A 110 -7.71 -0.97 13.29
N MET A 111 -7.28 -2.05 12.63
CA MET A 111 -7.24 -3.40 13.21
C MET A 111 -6.32 -3.44 14.44
N VAL A 112 -5.12 -2.88 14.32
CA VAL A 112 -4.16 -2.79 15.45
C VAL A 112 -4.75 -2.04 16.65
N ARG A 113 -5.48 -0.94 16.41
CA ARG A 113 -6.18 -0.22 17.48
C ARG A 113 -7.32 -1.04 18.10
N LYS A 114 -8.09 -1.74 17.28
CA LYS A 114 -9.20 -2.61 17.73
C LYS A 114 -8.70 -3.74 18.65
N GLU A 115 -7.51 -4.26 18.39
CA GLU A 115 -6.83 -5.26 19.23
C GLU A 115 -6.21 -4.66 20.52
N GLY A 116 -6.41 -3.37 20.80
CA GLY A 116 -5.82 -2.69 21.96
C GLY A 116 -4.30 -2.49 21.86
N ARG A 117 -3.71 -2.71 20.67
CA ARG A 117 -2.25 -2.66 20.43
C ARG A 117 -1.78 -1.32 19.86
N GLY A 118 -2.63 -0.29 19.86
CA GLY A 118 -2.29 1.03 19.31
C GLY A 118 -1.06 1.69 19.95
N ALA A 119 -0.75 1.40 21.22
CA ALA A 119 0.45 1.91 21.87
C ALA A 119 1.76 1.40 21.23
N LEU A 120 1.72 0.21 20.62
CA LEU A 120 2.84 -0.43 19.90
C LEU A 120 2.92 -0.02 18.42
N HIS A 121 2.01 0.82 17.93
CA HIS A 121 1.97 1.19 16.51
C HIS A 121 2.17 2.69 16.30
N ARG A 122 3.02 3.02 15.32
CA ARG A 122 3.06 4.34 14.70
C ARG A 122 2.77 4.20 13.22
N TYR A 123 1.88 5.04 12.73
CA TYR A 123 1.45 5.02 11.35
C TYR A 123 1.56 6.42 10.73
N TYR A 124 2.38 6.52 9.69
CA TYR A 124 2.65 7.75 8.98
C TYR A 124 2.11 7.71 7.55
N ARG A 125 1.18 8.61 7.23
CA ARG A 125 0.68 8.80 5.86
C ARG A 125 1.58 9.81 5.17
N VAL A 126 2.32 9.41 4.15
CA VAL A 126 3.31 10.28 3.50
C VAL A 126 2.67 10.99 2.32
N GLU A 127 2.39 12.27 2.46
CA GLU A 127 1.77 13.08 1.40
C GLU A 127 2.67 13.12 0.16
N GLY A 128 2.09 12.82 -1.00
CA GLY A 128 2.80 12.73 -2.27
C GLY A 128 3.58 11.42 -2.49
N GLY A 129 3.65 10.53 -1.50
CA GLY A 129 4.28 9.22 -1.67
C GLY A 129 3.46 8.29 -2.57
N THR A 130 4.13 7.52 -3.42
CA THR A 130 3.53 6.44 -4.24
C THR A 130 4.04 5.07 -3.79
N HIS A 131 3.70 4.00 -4.52
CA HIS A 131 4.16 2.64 -4.23
C HIS A 131 5.64 2.42 -4.51
N VAL A 132 6.16 3.00 -5.60
CA VAL A 132 7.52 2.78 -6.10
C VAL A 132 8.26 4.11 -6.23
N ASP A 133 9.36 4.26 -5.47
CA ASP A 133 10.15 5.50 -5.43
C ASP A 133 10.81 5.86 -6.78
N SER A 134 11.04 4.89 -7.68
CA SER A 134 11.62 5.15 -9.01
C SER A 134 10.77 6.10 -9.86
N LEU A 135 9.46 6.18 -9.60
CA LEU A 135 8.57 7.12 -10.31
C LEU A 135 8.80 8.57 -9.93
N VAL A 136 9.51 8.85 -8.83
CA VAL A 136 9.85 10.22 -8.41
C VAL A 136 10.74 10.89 -9.46
N ASP A 137 11.63 10.16 -10.14
CA ASP A 137 12.47 10.73 -11.20
C ASP A 137 11.65 11.16 -12.42
N THR A 138 10.53 10.49 -12.67
CA THR A 138 9.61 10.82 -13.77
C THR A 138 8.64 11.95 -13.38
N PHE A 139 8.23 12.02 -12.10
CA PHE A 139 7.26 12.99 -11.60
C PHE A 139 7.78 13.76 -10.37
N PRO A 140 8.94 14.44 -10.45
CA PRO A 140 9.61 15.02 -9.28
C PRO A 140 8.82 16.15 -8.62
N GLU A 141 7.98 16.83 -9.39
CA GLU A 141 7.12 17.90 -8.89
C GLU A 141 5.84 17.40 -8.22
N ARG A 142 5.45 16.14 -8.47
CA ARG A 142 4.19 15.55 -7.98
C ARG A 142 4.38 14.52 -6.88
N LEU A 143 5.55 13.87 -6.86
CA LEU A 143 5.83 12.77 -5.96
C LEU A 143 6.86 13.14 -4.89
N ARG A 144 6.78 12.41 -3.79
CA ARG A 144 7.73 12.40 -2.69
C ARG A 144 8.28 10.98 -2.50
N PRO A 145 9.60 10.78 -2.44
CA PRO A 145 10.17 9.47 -2.16
C PRO A 145 9.89 9.04 -0.72
N LEU A 146 9.68 7.75 -0.50
CA LEU A 146 9.48 7.14 0.82
C LEU A 146 10.80 6.77 1.50
N VAL A 147 11.89 6.56 0.76
CA VAL A 147 13.22 6.21 1.32
C VAL A 147 13.67 7.12 2.47
N PRO A 148 13.51 8.46 2.41
CA PRO A 148 13.87 9.31 3.54
C PRO A 148 13.01 9.06 4.78
N CYS A 149 11.72 8.75 4.60
CA CYS A 149 10.82 8.38 5.69
C CYS A 149 11.15 7.01 6.27
N HIS A 150 11.59 6.07 5.43
CA HIS A 150 12.12 4.79 5.89
C HIS A 150 13.33 4.99 6.82
N ARG A 151 14.32 5.81 6.43
CA ARG A 151 15.50 6.09 7.27
C ARG A 151 15.10 6.68 8.63
N SER A 152 14.26 7.72 8.62
CA SER A 152 13.78 8.35 9.86
C SER A 152 12.95 7.39 10.72
N ALA A 153 12.16 6.50 10.10
CA ALA A 153 11.41 5.46 10.80
C ALA A 153 12.34 4.42 11.45
N THR A 154 13.37 3.95 10.75
CA THR A 154 14.34 2.99 11.29
C THR A 154 15.06 3.57 12.51
N GLU A 155 15.60 4.78 12.41
CA GLU A 155 16.25 5.43 13.55
C GLU A 155 15.29 5.64 14.74
N ALA A 156 14.02 5.94 14.46
CA ALA A 156 13.01 6.09 15.52
C ALA A 156 12.64 4.75 16.15
N LEU A 157 12.65 3.66 15.37
CA LEU A 157 12.42 2.32 15.88
C LEU A 157 13.59 1.86 16.75
N GLU A 158 14.84 2.11 16.35
CA GLU A 158 16.04 1.84 17.15
C GLU A 158 15.95 2.52 18.51
N ARG A 159 15.69 3.84 18.54
CA ARG A 159 15.51 4.58 19.81
C ARG A 159 14.37 4.02 20.66
N TRP A 160 13.27 3.60 20.02
CA TRP A 160 12.15 3.02 20.76
C TRP A 160 12.54 1.66 21.38
N LEU A 161 13.34 0.85 20.68
CA LEU A 161 13.78 -0.45 21.18
C LEU A 161 14.88 -0.33 22.25
N ASP A 162 15.82 0.61 22.10
CA ASP A 162 16.99 0.72 22.97
C ASP A 162 16.68 1.34 24.34
N ASP A 163 15.89 2.42 24.38
CA ASP A 163 15.63 3.14 25.63
C ASP A 163 14.16 3.57 25.84
N GLY A 164 13.26 3.06 25.00
CA GLY A 164 11.83 3.30 25.13
C GLY A 164 11.36 4.67 24.61
N ARG A 165 12.23 5.49 24.01
CA ARG A 165 11.84 6.76 23.37
C ARG A 165 10.92 6.53 22.18
N ARG A 166 9.62 6.69 22.42
CA ARG A 166 8.58 6.50 21.40
C ARG A 166 8.67 7.57 20.30
N PRO A 167 8.39 7.21 19.03
CA PRO A 167 8.28 8.19 17.96
C PRO A 167 7.08 9.13 18.18
N PRO A 168 7.06 10.28 17.48
CA PRO A 168 5.88 11.17 17.42
C PRO A 168 4.60 10.39 17.10
N ALA A 169 3.45 10.87 17.55
CA ALA A 169 2.16 10.20 17.30
C ALA A 169 1.89 10.00 15.80
N SER A 170 1.13 8.95 15.48
CA SER A 170 0.68 8.65 14.11
C SER A 170 0.04 9.88 13.46
N ARG A 171 0.44 10.20 12.23
CA ARG A 171 -0.02 11.42 11.53
C ARG A 171 0.19 11.36 10.03
N THR A 172 -0.37 12.34 9.32
CA THR A 172 0.03 12.63 7.94
C THR A 172 1.29 13.51 7.96
N LEU A 173 2.35 13.03 7.31
CA LEU A 173 3.56 13.80 7.05
C LEU A 173 3.31 14.62 5.79
N LYS A 174 3.15 15.93 5.98
CA LYS A 174 2.82 16.84 4.88
C LYS A 174 3.97 16.97 3.91
N LEU A 175 3.65 17.20 2.64
CA LEU A 175 4.62 17.58 1.63
C LEU A 175 4.97 19.05 1.88
N PRO A 176 6.23 19.39 2.23
CA PRO A 176 6.55 20.77 2.53
C PRO A 176 6.43 21.63 1.27
N ALA A 177 5.58 22.67 1.33
CA ALA A 177 5.21 23.48 0.15
C ALA A 177 6.39 24.15 -0.57
N LYS A 178 7.53 24.33 0.12
CA LYS A 178 8.74 24.97 -0.41
C LYS A 178 9.93 24.02 -0.54
N ALA A 179 9.76 22.72 -0.28
CA ALA A 179 10.86 21.77 -0.39
C ALA A 179 11.18 21.51 -1.87
N THR A 180 12.43 21.76 -2.23
CA THR A 180 13.05 21.35 -3.49
C THR A 180 13.08 19.82 -3.60
N PRO A 181 13.17 19.25 -4.82
CA PRO A 181 13.36 17.81 -4.99
C PRO A 181 14.53 17.23 -4.19
N ALA A 182 15.66 17.95 -4.11
CA ALA A 182 16.83 17.54 -3.33
C ALA A 182 16.53 17.45 -1.82
N GLU A 183 15.79 18.42 -1.27
CA GLU A 183 15.38 18.39 0.15
C GLU A 183 14.43 17.23 0.43
N ARG A 184 13.51 16.94 -0.50
CA ARG A 184 12.58 15.80 -0.39
C ARG A 184 13.31 14.46 -0.37
N LEU A 185 14.44 14.35 -1.08
CA LEU A 185 15.31 13.17 -1.09
C LEU A 185 16.19 13.04 0.17
N ALA A 186 16.41 14.14 0.89
CA ALA A 186 17.32 14.15 2.03
C ALA A 186 16.62 13.88 3.37
N ARG A 187 15.38 14.36 3.56
CA ARG A 187 14.77 14.41 4.90
C ARG A 187 13.28 14.04 4.91
N CYS A 188 12.87 13.34 5.96
CA CYS A 188 11.46 13.10 6.27
C CYS A 188 11.24 13.10 7.80
N PRO A 189 11.18 14.28 8.43
CA PRO A 189 10.89 14.38 9.86
C PRO A 189 9.53 13.74 10.20
N LEU A 190 9.50 12.91 11.23
CA LEU A 190 8.28 12.22 11.67
C LEU A 190 7.36 13.11 12.53
N ASP A 191 7.89 14.24 13.02
CA ASP A 191 7.18 15.27 13.78
C ASP A 191 6.50 16.32 12.89
N GLY A 192 6.57 16.18 11.56
CA GLY A 192 5.78 16.96 10.60
C GLY A 192 6.55 18.12 9.97
#